data_AF-A0A520CPV6-F1
#
_entry.id   AF-A0A520CPV6-F1
#
_cell.length_a   1.000
_cell.length_b   1.000
_cell.length_c   1.000
_cell.angle_alpha   90.00
_cell.angle_beta   90.00
_cell.angle_gamma   90.00
#
_symmetry.space_group_name_H-M   'P 1'
#
loop_
_entity.id
_entity.type
_entity.pdbx_description
1 polymer ?
#
loop_
_entity_poly.entity_id
_entity_poly.type
_entity_poly.pdbx_seq_one_letter_code
_entity_poly.pdbx_strand_id
1 'polypeptide(L)'
;MLKSNTSGREISQDEKIYLQNVTSLRISNYSDVKLNITMDDITETIPPFNPSSGFPGFFEIASDNTKSDITISLEFDKTIKAVKTGKAVLRYKKIIINQEC
;
A
#
# COMPACT_ATOMS: atom_id res chain seq x y z
N MET A 1 -10.74 -20.57 -14.99
CA MET A 1 -9.62 -19.62 -14.85
C MET A 1 -10.02 -18.56 -13.82
N LEU A 2 -9.27 -18.42 -12.73
CA LEU A 2 -9.48 -17.32 -11.77
C LEU A 2 -9.12 -16.00 -12.48
N LYS A 3 -10.11 -15.13 -12.68
CA LYS A 3 -9.86 -13.79 -13.21
C LYS A 3 -9.21 -12.96 -12.12
N SER A 4 -8.12 -12.26 -12.45
CA SER A 4 -7.49 -11.33 -11.51
C SER A 4 -7.55 -9.92 -12.07
N ASN A 5 -7.83 -8.94 -11.20
CA ASN A 5 -7.74 -7.52 -11.55
C ASN A 5 -6.60 -6.85 -10.80
N THR A 6 -5.90 -5.96 -11.50
CA THR A 6 -4.94 -5.04 -10.89
C THR A 6 -5.64 -3.71 -10.66
N SER A 7 -5.56 -3.22 -9.42
CA SER A 7 -6.10 -1.92 -9.01
C SER A 7 -4.97 -1.02 -8.54
N GLY A 8 -5.10 0.28 -8.81
CA GLY A 8 -4.22 1.33 -8.30
C GLY A 8 -5.03 2.39 -7.57
N ARG A 9 -4.49 2.92 -6.47
CA ARG A 9 -5.12 3.97 -5.67
C ARG A 9 -4.07 4.95 -5.17
N GLU A 10 -4.37 6.24 -5.28
CA GLU A 10 -3.58 7.30 -4.65
C GLU A 10 -4.01 7.52 -3.21
N ILE A 11 -3.04 7.78 -2.34
CA ILE A 11 -3.24 7.97 -0.91
C ILE A 11 -2.52 9.25 -0.50
N SER A 12 -3.29 10.25 -0.09
CA SER A 12 -2.80 11.59 0.21
C SER A 12 -2.85 11.97 1.69
N GLN A 13 -3.44 11.10 2.51
CA GLN A 13 -3.67 11.28 3.93
C GLN A 13 -3.64 9.93 4.64
N ASP A 14 -3.55 9.96 5.96
CA ASP A 14 -3.63 8.75 6.77
C ASP A 14 -4.96 8.05 6.50
N GLU A 15 -4.91 6.73 6.32
CA GLU A 15 -6.10 5.96 5.98
C GLU A 15 -5.97 4.52 6.46
N LYS A 16 -7.11 3.94 6.88
CA LYS A 16 -7.26 2.52 7.11
C LYS A 16 -8.01 1.90 5.93
N ILE A 17 -7.37 0.96 5.24
CA ILE A 17 -7.89 0.30 4.04
C ILE A 17 -8.11 -1.17 4.34
N TYR A 18 -9.30 -1.66 4.01
CA TYR A 18 -9.61 -3.07 4.02
C TYR A 18 -9.65 -3.58 2.58
N LEU A 19 -8.80 -4.56 2.27
CA LEU A 19 -8.71 -5.17 0.94
C LEU A 19 -9.06 -6.64 1.03
N GLN A 20 -9.95 -7.10 0.14
CA GLN A 20 -10.39 -8.49 0.10
C GLN A 20 -9.81 -9.24 -1.09
N ASN A 21 -9.55 -10.53 -0.89
CA ASN A 21 -9.04 -11.45 -1.91
C ASN A 21 -7.76 -10.94 -2.61
N VAL A 22 -6.86 -10.30 -1.87
CA VAL A 22 -5.60 -9.78 -2.39
C VAL A 22 -4.58 -10.90 -2.49
N THR A 23 -3.87 -10.97 -3.61
CA THR A 23 -2.78 -11.91 -3.84
C THR A 23 -1.41 -11.26 -3.84
N SER A 24 -1.35 -9.95 -4.07
CA SER A 24 -0.11 -9.19 -4.02
C SER A 24 -0.42 -7.73 -3.82
N LEU A 25 0.50 -7.02 -3.16
CA LEU A 25 0.32 -5.62 -2.83
C LEU A 25 1.66 -4.91 -2.86
N ARG A 26 1.68 -3.70 -3.40
CA ARG A 26 2.82 -2.80 -3.37
C ARG A 26 2.37 -1.39 -3.01
N ILE A 27 3.00 -0.80 -2.02
CA ILE A 27 2.81 0.60 -1.65
C ILE A 27 4.11 1.32 -1.96
N SER A 28 4.04 2.40 -2.73
CA SER A 28 5.19 3.25 -3.08
C SER A 28 5.00 4.63 -2.46
N ASN A 29 5.98 5.09 -1.68
CA ASN A 29 5.97 6.39 -1.03
C ASN A 29 6.71 7.43 -1.88
N TYR A 30 5.97 8.41 -2.38
CA TYR A 30 6.47 9.56 -3.14
C TYR A 30 6.52 10.84 -2.30
N SER A 31 6.27 10.73 -0.99
CA SER A 31 6.35 11.84 -0.06
C SER A 31 7.80 12.09 0.34
N ASP A 32 8.09 13.30 0.76
CA ASP A 32 9.33 13.70 1.46
C ASP A 32 9.35 13.28 2.95
N VAL A 33 8.25 12.73 3.47
CA VAL A 33 8.17 12.09 4.80
C VAL A 33 8.09 10.57 4.70
N LYS A 34 8.47 9.86 5.77
CA LYS A 34 8.29 8.41 5.86
C LYS A 34 6.80 8.04 5.97
N LEU A 35 6.45 6.86 5.51
CA LEU A 35 5.11 6.28 5.60
C LEU A 35 5.20 5.01 6.44
N ASN A 36 4.46 4.97 7.55
CA ASN A 36 4.32 3.78 8.36
C ASN A 36 3.14 2.95 7.84
N ILE A 37 3.35 1.65 7.71
CA ILE A 37 2.33 0.67 7.35
C ILE A 37 2.16 -0.28 8.52
N THR A 38 0.93 -0.42 9.01
CA THR A 38 0.60 -1.44 10.02
C THR A 38 -0.35 -2.48 9.43
N MET A 39 -0.02 -3.75 9.58
CA MET A 39 -0.84 -4.90 9.19
C MET A 39 -0.72 -5.98 10.26
N ASP A 40 -1.86 -6.50 10.74
CA ASP A 40 -1.92 -7.59 11.72
C ASP A 40 -0.89 -7.45 12.87
N ASP A 41 -0.82 -6.24 13.43
CA ASP A 41 0.07 -5.81 14.53
C ASP A 41 1.56 -5.62 14.19
N ILE A 42 1.98 -5.90 12.95
CA ILE A 42 3.33 -5.60 12.46
C ILE A 42 3.35 -4.21 11.84
N THR A 43 4.30 -3.37 12.24
CA THR A 43 4.50 -2.04 11.65
C THR A 43 5.81 -1.98 10.90
N GLU A 44 5.73 -1.64 9.61
CA GLU A 44 6.86 -1.44 8.70
C GLU A 44 6.97 0.02 8.32
N THR A 45 8.19 0.50 8.09
CA THR A 45 8.46 1.88 7.69
C THR A 45 8.92 1.93 6.24
N ILE A 46 8.19 2.63 5.38
CA ILE A 46 8.65 2.98 4.03
C ILE A 46 9.42 4.31 4.11
N PRO A 47 10.67 4.35 3.63
CA PRO A 47 11.43 5.60 3.61
C PRO A 47 10.78 6.66 2.70
N PRO A 48 11.12 7.94 2.89
CA PRO A 48 10.70 9.01 1.98
C PRO A 48 11.28 8.81 0.57
N PHE A 49 10.71 9.53 -0.38
CA PHE A 49 11.20 9.64 -1.75
C PHE A 49 12.65 10.14 -1.76
N ASN A 50 13.52 9.44 -2.48
CA ASN A 50 14.90 9.86 -2.66
C ASN A 50 15.05 10.55 -4.04
N PRO A 51 15.16 11.89 -4.09
CA PRO A 51 15.29 12.61 -5.35
C PRO A 51 16.60 12.29 -6.09
N SER A 52 17.65 11.84 -5.38
CA SER A 52 18.92 11.48 -5.99
C SER A 52 18.85 10.19 -6.80
N SER A 53 18.00 9.23 -6.37
CA SER A 53 17.79 7.98 -7.09
C SER A 53 16.63 8.07 -8.09
N GLY A 54 15.69 9.00 -7.88
CA GLY A 54 14.45 9.08 -8.66
C GLY A 54 13.45 7.96 -8.35
N PHE A 55 13.77 7.08 -7.40
CA PHE A 55 12.92 5.95 -7.03
C PHE A 55 12.23 6.19 -5.68
N PRO A 56 10.92 5.89 -5.57
CA PRO A 56 10.23 5.91 -4.30
C PRO A 56 10.68 4.75 -3.41
N GLY A 57 10.66 4.97 -2.10
CA GLY A 57 10.64 3.87 -1.14
C GLY A 57 9.39 3.02 -1.39
N PHE A 58 9.49 1.71 -1.17
CA PHE A 58 8.32 0.85 -1.31
C PHE A 58 8.28 -0.27 -0.27
N PHE A 59 7.07 -0.75 -0.04
CA PHE A 59 6.76 -1.98 0.67
C PHE A 59 6.00 -2.91 -0.28
N GLU A 60 6.28 -4.21 -0.22
CA GLU A 60 5.64 -5.19 -1.08
C GLU A 60 5.31 -6.48 -0.32
N ILE A 61 4.08 -6.97 -0.51
CA ILE A 61 3.68 -8.34 -0.24
C ILE A 61 3.71 -9.07 -1.58
N ALA A 62 4.73 -9.91 -1.75
CA ALA A 62 4.88 -10.75 -2.93
C ALA A 62 3.74 -11.76 -3.01
N SER A 63 3.43 -12.20 -4.24
CA SER A 63 2.38 -13.19 -4.43
C SER A 63 2.86 -14.59 -4.09
N ASP A 64 2.11 -15.26 -3.23
CA ASP A 64 2.23 -16.69 -2.95
C ASP A 64 1.11 -17.51 -3.64
N ASN A 65 0.33 -16.87 -4.53
CA ASN A 65 -0.90 -17.38 -5.13
C ASN A 65 -2.04 -17.71 -4.13
N THR A 66 -1.87 -17.39 -2.85
CA THR A 66 -2.93 -17.45 -1.85
C THR A 66 -3.66 -16.11 -1.85
N LYS A 67 -4.99 -16.16 -1.72
CA LYS A 67 -5.81 -14.96 -1.51
C LYS A 67 -5.97 -14.74 -0.02
N SER A 68 -5.72 -13.52 0.42
CA SER A 68 -5.88 -13.12 1.81
C SER A 68 -6.67 -11.82 1.88
N ASP A 69 -7.46 -11.69 2.95
CA ASP A 69 -8.08 -10.43 3.32
C ASP A 69 -7.10 -9.69 4.24
N ILE A 70 -6.80 -8.44 3.91
CA ILE A 70 -5.76 -7.66 4.59
C ILE A 70 -6.34 -6.33 5.04
N THR A 71 -6.09 -5.98 6.29
CA THR A 71 -6.35 -4.63 6.81
C THR A 71 -5.02 -3.90 6.91
N ILE A 72 -4.95 -2.71 6.30
CA ILE A 72 -3.73 -1.91 6.23
C ILE A 72 -4.03 -0.55 6.81
N SER A 73 -3.30 -0.15 7.84
CA SER A 73 -3.29 1.22 8.34
C SER A 73 -2.07 1.94 7.78
N LEU A 74 -2.29 3.15 7.25
CA LEU A 74 -1.28 3.98 6.62
C LEU A 74 -1.18 5.30 7.35
N GLU A 75 0.01 5.64 7.83
CA GLU A 75 0.25 6.87 8.59
C GLU A 75 1.49 7.58 8.09
N PHE A 76 1.33 8.81 7.61
CA PHE A 76 2.46 9.66 7.23
C PHE A 76 3.10 10.29 8.46
N ASP A 77 4.43 10.35 8.49
CA ASP A 77 5.14 11.00 9.58
C ASP A 77 4.96 12.52 9.55
N LYS A 78 4.19 13.04 10.51
CA LYS A 78 3.86 14.46 10.67
C LYS A 78 4.81 15.21 11.60
N THR A 79 5.86 14.57 12.10
CA THR A 79 6.83 15.23 13.01
C THR A 79 7.59 16.36 12.31
N ILE A 80 7.77 16.26 10.99
CA ILE A 80 8.38 17.31 10.17
C ILE A 80 7.27 18.29 9.74
N LYS A 81 7.25 19.48 10.38
CA LYS A 81 6.22 20.54 10.23
C LYS A 81 5.96 21.05 8.80
N ALA A 82 6.79 20.69 7.82
CA ALA A 82 6.72 21.22 6.47
C ALA A 82 5.69 20.52 5.56
N VAL A 83 5.23 19.31 5.89
CA VAL A 83 4.52 18.44 4.93
C VAL A 83 3.15 18.08 5.47
N LYS A 84 2.12 18.73 4.93
CA LYS A 84 0.72 18.46 5.28
C LYS A 84 0.04 17.42 4.39
N THR A 85 0.68 17.04 3.28
CA THR A 85 0.09 16.14 2.29
C THR A 85 1.06 15.01 1.97
N GLY A 86 0.75 13.82 2.47
CA GLY A 86 1.43 12.60 2.02
C GLY A 86 1.11 12.35 0.55
N LYS A 87 1.97 11.59 -0.13
CA LYS A 87 1.74 11.07 -1.47
C LYS A 87 2.26 9.64 -1.55
N ALA A 88 1.35 8.69 -1.50
CA ALA A 88 1.65 7.29 -1.74
C ALA A 88 0.74 6.71 -2.82
N VAL A 89 1.23 5.66 -3.49
CA VAL A 89 0.47 4.91 -4.48
C VAL A 89 0.41 3.46 -4.03
N LEU A 90 -0.81 2.98 -3.78
CA LEU A 90 -1.12 1.59 -3.49
C LEU A 90 -1.50 0.89 -4.80
N ARG A 91 -0.81 -0.21 -5.13
CA ARG A 91 -1.15 -1.12 -6.23
C ARG A 91 -1.37 -2.50 -5.67
N TYR A 92 -2.44 -3.17 -6.06
CA TYR A 92 -2.72 -4.53 -5.59
C TYR A 92 -3.40 -5.36 -6.67
N LYS A 93 -3.19 -6.68 -6.58
CA LYS A 93 -3.86 -7.66 -7.44
C LYS A 93 -4.86 -8.42 -6.58
N LYS A 94 -6.10 -8.53 -7.06
CA LYS A 94 -7.16 -9.29 -6.40
C LYS A 94 -7.72 -10.40 -7.29
N ILE A 95 -8.12 -11.51 -6.67
CA ILE A 95 -8.86 -12.57 -7.35
C ILE A 95 -10.34 -12.19 -7.39
N ILE A 96 -10.92 -12.25 -8.59
CA ILE A 96 -12.35 -12.13 -8.79
C ILE A 96 -12.95 -13.52 -8.66
N ILE A 97 -13.66 -13.75 -7.57
CA ILE A 97 -14.51 -14.93 -7.42
C ILE A 97 -15.83 -14.54 -8.08
N ASN A 98 -16.07 -15.03 -9.29
CA ASN A 98 -17.43 -14.99 -9.82
C ASN A 98 -18.27 -15.88 -8.90
N GLN A 99 -19.17 -15.28 -8.12
CA GLN A 99 -20.24 -16.03 -7.49
C GLN A 99 -21.14 -16.51 -8.63
N GLU A 100 -20.98 -17.76 -9.03
CA GLU A 100 -22.04 -18.44 -9.78
C GLU A 100 -23.21 -18.58 -8.79
N CYS A 101 -24.31 -17.90 -9.11
CA CYS A 101 -25.60 -18.02 -8.42
C CYS A 101 -26.25 -19.38 -8.71
#